data_AF-A0A6G0LWN8-F1
#
_entry.id   AF-A0A6G0LWN8-F1
#
_cell.length_a   1.000
_cell.length_b   1.000
_cell.length_c   1.000
_cell.angle_alpha   90.00
_cell.angle_beta   90.00
_cell.angle_gamma   90.00
#
_symmetry.space_group_name_H-M   'P 1'
#
loop_
_entity.id
_entity.type
_entity.pdbx_description
1 polymer ?
#
loop_
_entity_poly.entity_id
_entity_poly.type
_entity_poly.pdbx_seq_one_letter_code
_entity_poly.pdbx_strand_id
1 'polypeptide(L)'
;MDGVSRDNKTYENPQTPVYVVTETAGGPEGLFVYQDPLSPEWLVLMDNKHFSITRLSASPTNLTLAMIESATGIIHDEFSIIKSSATQDSTQ
;
A
#
# COMPACT_ATOMS: atom_id res chain seq x y z
N MET A 1 7.58 -4.67 11.12
CA MET A 1 7.49 -5.69 10.06
C MET A 1 8.84 -5.77 9.38
N ASP A 2 9.34 -6.97 9.11
CA ASP A 2 10.64 -7.13 8.45
C ASP A 2 10.58 -6.61 7.01
N GLY A 3 11.60 -5.87 6.59
CA GLY A 3 11.67 -5.29 5.25
C GLY A 3 10.76 -4.07 5.02
N VAL A 4 10.14 -3.51 6.07
CA VAL A 4 9.31 -2.30 5.98
C VAL A 4 9.99 -1.13 6.71
N SER A 5 10.03 0.03 6.07
CA SER A 5 10.58 1.26 6.66
C SER A 5 9.78 1.72 7.88
N ARG A 6 10.42 2.52 8.75
CA ARG A 6 9.79 3.02 10.00
C ARG A 6 8.55 3.89 9.76
N ASP A 7 8.45 4.53 8.60
CA ASP A 7 7.31 5.35 8.20
C ASP A 7 6.25 4.55 7.42
N ASN A 8 6.45 3.23 7.28
CA ASN A 8 5.60 2.31 6.52
C ASN A 8 5.45 2.64 5.02
N LYS A 9 6.34 3.48 4.46
CA LYS A 9 6.26 3.92 3.06
C LYS A 9 7.13 3.12 2.09
N THR A 10 8.06 2.32 2.57
CA THR A 10 8.98 1.56 1.73
C THR A 10 9.04 0.11 2.17
N TYR A 11 8.78 -0.79 1.22
CA TYR A 11 8.87 -2.24 1.38
C TYR A 11 10.03 -2.72 0.54
N GLU A 12 11.14 -3.06 1.18
CA GLU A 12 12.37 -3.46 0.50
C GLU A 12 12.44 -4.98 0.39
N ASN A 13 12.38 -5.47 -0.85
CA ASN A 13 12.41 -6.87 -1.23
C ASN A 13 11.60 -7.77 -0.27
N PRO A 14 10.31 -7.47 -0.04
CA PRO A 14 9.51 -8.19 0.93
C PRO A 14 9.42 -9.66 0.53
N GLN A 15 9.64 -10.56 1.49
CA GLN A 15 9.60 -12.02 1.26
C GLN A 15 8.17 -12.56 1.23
N THR A 16 7.20 -11.74 1.61
CA THR A 16 5.76 -12.01 1.52
C THR A 16 5.09 -10.97 0.63
N PRO A 17 3.97 -11.31 -0.05
CA PRO A 17 3.21 -10.34 -0.81
C PRO A 17 2.67 -9.20 0.07
N VAL A 18 2.61 -8.00 -0.49
CA VAL A 18 1.86 -6.88 0.10
C VAL A 18 0.43 -6.93 -0.45
N TYR A 19 -0.55 -7.01 0.44
CA TYR A 19 -1.97 -7.04 0.08
C TYR A 19 -2.56 -5.64 0.11
N VAL A 20 -3.30 -5.28 -0.95
CA VAL A 20 -3.93 -3.96 -1.10
C VAL A 20 -5.38 -4.16 -1.51
N VAL A 21 -6.30 -3.58 -0.74
CA VAL A 21 -7.75 -3.62 -1.00
C VAL A 21 -8.19 -2.22 -1.43
N THR A 22 -8.82 -2.10 -2.60
CA THR A 22 -9.08 -0.81 -3.28
C THR A 22 -10.55 -0.54 -3.53
N GLU A 23 -11.45 -1.26 -2.83
CA GLU A 23 -12.90 -1.29 -3.09
C GLU A 23 -13.65 -0.04 -2.58
N THR A 24 -13.07 1.15 -2.77
CA THR A 24 -13.66 2.45 -2.37
C THR A 24 -14.05 3.30 -3.58
N ALA A 25 -14.36 2.68 -4.73
CA ALA A 25 -14.65 3.39 -5.98
C ALA A 25 -16.04 4.07 -6.03
N GLY A 26 -16.95 3.80 -5.08
CA GLY A 26 -18.26 4.48 -4.99
C GLY A 26 -19.47 3.66 -5.43
N GLY A 27 -19.57 2.39 -5.02
CA GLY A 27 -20.78 1.58 -5.24
C GLY A 27 -22.03 2.15 -4.51
N PRO A 28 -23.25 1.78 -4.94
CA PRO A 28 -24.50 2.27 -4.35
C PRO A 28 -24.66 1.90 -2.87
N GLU A 29 -23.92 0.92 -2.36
CA GLU A 29 -23.90 0.49 -0.96
C GLU A 29 -23.18 1.49 -0.04
N GLY A 30 -22.37 2.40 -0.61
CA GLY A 30 -21.56 3.35 0.15
C GLY A 30 -20.30 2.73 0.76
N LEU A 31 -19.63 3.47 1.66
CA LEU A 31 -18.47 2.99 2.40
C LEU A 31 -18.89 2.16 3.60
N PHE A 32 -18.27 1.00 3.79
CA PHE A 32 -18.47 0.20 4.98
C PHE A 32 -17.71 0.80 6.18
N VAL A 33 -18.45 1.23 7.20
CA VAL A 33 -17.87 1.78 8.43
C VAL A 33 -17.67 0.67 9.45
N TYR A 34 -16.44 0.19 9.59
CA TYR A 34 -16.07 -0.65 10.72
C TYR A 34 -16.11 0.20 12.00
N GLN A 35 -16.89 -0.24 13.00
CA GLN A 35 -16.82 0.31 14.36
C GLN A 35 -15.75 -0.47 15.12
N ASP A 36 -14.74 0.22 15.64
CA ASP A 36 -13.60 -0.35 16.39
C ASP A 36 -13.00 -1.60 15.75
N PRO A 37 -12.57 -1.53 14.47
CA PRO A 37 -11.96 -2.66 13.80
C PRO A 37 -10.73 -3.12 14.60
N LEU A 38 -10.62 -4.43 14.79
CA LEU A 38 -9.36 -5.03 15.21
C LEU A 38 -8.28 -4.55 14.24
N SER A 39 -7.21 -3.97 14.77
CA SER A 39 -6.03 -3.56 14.01
C SER A 39 -4.93 -4.59 14.26
N PRO A 40 -4.96 -5.72 13.54
CA PRO A 40 -3.91 -6.73 13.69
C PRO A 40 -2.57 -6.14 13.25
N GLU A 41 -1.47 -6.69 13.78
CA GLU A 41 -0.12 -6.14 13.53
C GLU A 41 0.28 -6.06 12.05
N TRP A 42 -0.36 -6.85 11.18
CA TRP A 42 -0.11 -6.83 9.74
C TRP A 42 -0.89 -5.73 8.99
N LEU A 43 -1.89 -5.11 9.61
CA LEU A 43 -2.69 -4.06 8.98
C LEU A 43 -1.98 -2.71 9.13
N VAL A 44 -1.40 -2.24 8.03
CA VAL A 44 -0.65 -0.97 8.00
C VAL A 44 -1.56 0.23 7.99
N LEU A 45 -2.59 0.21 7.14
CA LEU A 45 -3.54 1.29 6.97
C LEU A 45 -4.90 0.74 6.55
N MET A 46 -5.95 1.32 7.10
CA MET A 46 -7.31 1.15 6.60
C MET A 46 -7.97 2.53 6.49
N ASP A 47 -8.32 2.91 5.27
CA ASP A 47 -9.17 4.07 5.01
C ASP A 47 -10.52 3.59 4.50
N ASN A 48 -11.56 3.84 5.30
CA ASN A 48 -12.95 3.60 4.97
C ASN A 48 -13.79 4.87 5.04
N LYS A 49 -13.14 6.03 4.87
CA LYS A 49 -13.76 7.36 4.98
C LYS A 49 -13.82 8.09 3.65
N HIS A 50 -12.92 7.74 2.73
CA HIS A 50 -12.80 8.42 1.44
C HIS A 50 -13.10 7.46 0.29
N PHE A 51 -13.99 7.88 -0.61
CA PHE A 51 -14.06 7.25 -1.93
C PHE A 51 -12.80 7.60 -2.71
N SER A 52 -12.20 6.63 -3.39
CA SER A 52 -10.88 6.80 -3.98
C SER A 52 -10.67 6.01 -5.25
N ILE A 53 -9.60 6.37 -5.94
CA ILE A 53 -8.98 5.59 -7.00
C ILE A 53 -7.57 5.22 -6.53
N THR A 54 -7.15 3.98 -6.79
CA THR A 54 -5.75 3.56 -6.57
C THR A 54 -4.96 3.64 -7.85
N ARG A 55 -3.82 4.35 -7.81
CA ARG A 55 -2.87 4.43 -8.91
C ARG A 55 -1.68 3.53 -8.62
N LEU A 56 -1.34 2.66 -9.56
CA LEU A 56 -0.10 1.88 -9.57
C LEU A 56 0.84 2.44 -10.66
N SER A 57 2.04 2.83 -10.26
CA SER A 57 3.15 3.15 -11.17
C SER A 57 4.22 2.08 -11.07
N ALA A 58 4.71 1.59 -12.20
CA ALA A 58 5.63 0.47 -12.25
C ALA A 58 6.89 0.79 -13.05
N SER A 59 8.03 0.34 -12.52
CA SER A 59 9.32 0.24 -13.18
C SER A 59 9.93 -1.14 -12.89
N PRO A 60 11.02 -1.55 -13.56
CA PRO A 60 11.63 -2.87 -13.33
C PRO A 60 12.01 -3.17 -11.87
N THR A 61 12.24 -2.13 -11.06
CA THR A 61 12.69 -2.27 -9.67
C THR A 61 11.76 -1.61 -8.65
N ASN A 62 10.70 -0.92 -9.07
CA ASN A 62 9.83 -0.18 -8.16
C ASN A 62 8.36 -0.29 -8.58
N LEU A 63 7.50 -0.59 -7.60
CA LEU A 63 6.07 -0.39 -7.70
C LEU A 63 5.67 0.68 -6.69
N THR A 64 5.09 1.78 -7.16
CA THR A 64 4.57 2.84 -6.28
C THR A 64 3.05 2.87 -6.38
N LEU A 65 2.39 2.77 -5.24
CA LEU A 65 0.94 2.83 -5.11
C LEU A 65 0.54 4.12 -4.42
N ALA A 66 -0.53 4.75 -4.90
CA ALA A 66 -1.14 5.91 -4.26
C ALA A 66 -2.67 5.77 -4.21
N MET A 67 -3.25 5.99 -3.04
CA MET A 67 -4.71 6.13 -2.84
C MET A 67 -5.07 7.61 -2.97
N ILE A 68 -5.87 7.94 -3.97
CA ILE A 68 -6.24 9.31 -4.31
C ILE A 68 -7.75 9.49 -4.08
N GLU A 69 -8.14 10.36 -3.17
CA GLU A 69 -9.55 10.67 -2.90
C GLU A 69 -10.21 11.26 -4.15
N SER A 70 -11.35 10.67 -4.55
CA SER A 70 -12.06 11.03 -5.76
C SER A 70 -12.64 12.45 -5.72
N ALA A 71 -13.05 12.92 -4.53
CA ALA A 71 -13.70 14.23 -4.38
C ALA A 71 -12.72 15.42 -4.42
N THR A 72 -11.49 15.22 -3.93
CA THR A 72 -10.54 16.31 -3.68
C THR A 72 -9.23 16.16 -4.46
N GLY A 73 -8.91 14.95 -4.93
CA GLY A 73 -7.59 14.61 -5.48
C GLY A 73 -6.48 14.50 -4.43
N ILE A 74 -6.80 14.55 -3.14
CA ILE A 74 -5.82 14.42 -2.06
C ILE A 74 -5.31 12.97 -2.00
N ILE A 75 -4.00 12.81 -1.82
CA ILE A 75 -3.36 11.51 -1.59
C ILE A 75 -3.44 11.22 -0.09
N HIS A 76 -4.13 10.13 0.28
CA HIS A 76 -4.28 9.70 1.68
C HIS A 76 -3.27 8.61 2.06
N ASP A 77 -2.79 7.85 1.06
CA ASP A 77 -1.71 6.89 1.24
C ASP A 77 -0.82 6.84 -0.01
N GLU A 78 0.49 6.69 0.21
CA GLU A 78 1.47 6.48 -0.85
C GLU A 78 2.66 5.69 -0.31
N PHE A 79 2.97 4.57 -0.96
CA PHE A 79 4.09 3.72 -0.61
C PHE A 79 4.72 3.05 -1.83
N SER A 80 5.96 2.61 -1.68
CA SER A 80 6.72 1.91 -2.72
C SER A 80 7.16 0.52 -2.27
N ILE A 81 7.08 -0.44 -3.19
CA ILE A 81 7.70 -1.76 -3.09
C ILE A 81 8.92 -1.77 -3.99
N ILE A 82 10.10 -1.95 -3.39
CA ILE A 82 11.38 -1.89 -4.07
C ILE A 82 11.93 -3.31 -4.21
N LYS A 83 12.23 -3.70 -5.45
CA LYS A 83 12.98 -4.92 -5.74
C LYS A 83 14.47 -4.59 -5.71
N SER A 84 15.18 -5.06 -4.70
CA SER A 84 16.64 -5.02 -4.67
C SER A 84 17.20 -5.94 -5.77
N SER A 85 18.22 -5.51 -6.50
CA SER A 85 18.98 -6.43 -7.35
C SER A 85 19.62 -7.48 -6.44
N ALA A 86 19.60 -8.75 -6.85
CA ALA A 86 20.38 -9.77 -6.16
C ALA A 86 21.81 -9.27 -6.04
N THR A 87 22.30 -9.05 -4.82
CA THR A 87 23.73 -8.95 -4.57
C THR A 87 24.32 -10.22 -5.20
N GLN A 88 25.13 -10.08 -6.25
CA GLN A 88 26.01 -11.17 -6.64
C GLN A 88 26.90 -11.37 -5.42
N ASP A 89 26.60 -12.41 -4.63
CA ASP A 89 27.55 -13.00 -3.69
C ASP A 89 28.77 -13.40 -4.52
N SER A 90 29.70 -12.46 -4.66
CA SER A 90 31.02 -12.67 -5.20
C SER A 90 31.84 -13.25 -4.06
N THR A 91 31.52 -14.48 -3.68
CA THR A 91 32.40 -15.28 -2.83
C THR A 91 33.43 -15.91 -3.75
N GLN A 92 34.59 -15.26 -3.77
CA GLN A 92 35.85 -15.79 -4.30
C GLN A 92 36.42 -16.83 -3.33
#